data_AF-A0A933ASR1-F1
#
_entry.id   AF-A0A933ASR1-F1
#
_cell.length_a   1.000
_cell.length_b   1.000
_cell.length_c   1.000
_cell.angle_alpha   90.00
_cell.angle_beta   90.00
_cell.angle_gamma   90.00
#
_symmetry.space_group_name_H-M   'P 1'
#
loop_
_entity.id
_entity.type
_entity.pdbx_description
1 polymer ?
#
loop_
_entity_poly.entity_id
_entity_poly.type
_entity_poly.pdbx_seq_one_letter_code
_entity_poly.pdbx_strand_id
1 'polypeptide(L)'
;MLIVVALSIATDWGTSDSLAANEDHSHTVEEAQRDLLTRSLSYFAGAADRIQVSATGTVTSTEGPCLPVGPAYGGGATSATADVYLYWKGTASSARLLIDVAGSFYQHSVYVNGNYAGKTPNPVWGGYCALGNTVEWNVDLSTLVQGKNTVTITTDGGSDDWTAAKPRLVATGSLSGATVREVYFTSSYDGTYQQFVALVPSDYDSISNVPLIISVHGWNGTAWDGLELFGGTANTRNWLLASPLMHGERTLGATALASRASQRDVQDAIAYMTANYRVNTSRIYIAGISMGGMIAATTAAKYPDVFAAAVDYEGPTDLRAWYDESAWRRPYIEAETGDTPGGAPFEYERRSALQMARNLTHMPLAIVHGNQDTSVLPHHSSDLFDSVRSYGSSAVQSYWFDGGHGNPPDAYSTDWAASFLSSYSLYNTPSHINVKSDESKSYYWLTMAQSGGEHWSEIEATYYAPTRTVTAIVSDTNSVGLSINLWWIGFNPYTGYTVRDTNLATGSVSTYGATPVGGVLSFTTGGSRHRLEVYEGTPTPTPTPTQTSTPTPTATPTLTPTPTPTMTPTPTATATATSTATPAATATPTATPTRSSGATYRIYIPLFEKSRRN
;
A
#
# COMPACT_ATOMS: atom_id res chain seq x y z
N MET A 1 3.64 7.00 -43.22
CA MET A 1 3.34 6.65 -44.62
C MET A 1 4.10 5.38 -45.09
N LEU A 2 4.43 4.44 -44.19
CA LEU A 2 5.14 3.19 -44.54
C LEU A 2 4.37 1.89 -44.18
N ILE A 3 3.18 2.00 -43.60
CA ILE A 3 2.34 0.84 -43.23
C ILE A 3 1.44 0.38 -44.39
N VAL A 4 1.27 1.20 -45.43
CA VAL A 4 0.31 0.93 -46.54
C VAL A 4 0.90 0.05 -47.65
N VAL A 5 2.22 -0.16 -47.71
CA VAL A 5 2.86 -0.92 -48.81
C VAL A 5 2.94 -2.43 -48.52
N ALA A 6 2.92 -2.85 -47.25
CA ALA A 6 3.04 -4.26 -46.87
C ALA A 6 1.76 -5.10 -47.15
N LEU A 7 0.58 -4.46 -47.19
CA LEU A 7 -0.68 -5.16 -47.44
C LEU A 7 -1.00 -5.40 -48.92
N SER A 8 -0.25 -4.81 -49.85
CA SER A 8 -0.57 -4.86 -51.30
C SER A 8 0.07 -6.04 -52.05
N ILE A 9 0.94 -6.82 -51.41
CA ILE A 9 1.71 -7.90 -52.08
C ILE A 9 1.09 -9.29 -51.82
N ALA A 10 0.18 -9.41 -50.86
CA ALA A 10 -0.47 -10.68 -50.52
C ALA A 10 -1.72 -11.02 -51.36
N THR A 11 -2.23 -10.09 -52.17
CA THR A 11 -3.51 -10.24 -52.89
C THR A 11 -3.39 -10.62 -54.37
N ASP A 12 -2.17 -10.75 -54.93
CA ASP A 12 -1.96 -10.86 -56.39
C ASP A 12 -1.55 -12.27 -56.88
N TRP A 13 -1.66 -13.31 -56.05
CA TRP A 13 -1.31 -14.70 -56.41
C TRP A 13 -2.52 -15.65 -56.40
N GLY A 14 -3.64 -15.18 -56.92
CA GLY A 14 -4.82 -16.01 -57.15
C GLY A 14 -5.45 -15.71 -58.49
N THR A 15 -4.89 -16.24 -59.58
CA THR A 15 -5.61 -16.59 -60.82
C THR A 15 -4.67 -17.22 -61.86
N SER A 16 -4.82 -18.53 -62.09
CA SER A 16 -4.97 -19.12 -63.44
C SER A 16 -5.02 -20.65 -63.36
N ASP A 17 -5.99 -21.20 -64.09
CA ASP A 17 -6.41 -22.60 -64.12
C ASP A 17 -5.52 -23.54 -64.96
N SER A 18 -5.65 -24.82 -64.61
CA SER A 18 -5.56 -26.03 -65.45
C SER A 18 -4.18 -26.67 -65.72
N LEU A 19 -3.95 -27.85 -65.13
CA LEU A 19 -3.86 -29.15 -65.82
C LEU A 19 -3.60 -30.30 -64.82
N ALA A 20 -3.98 -31.50 -65.23
CA ALA A 20 -4.31 -32.66 -64.41
C ALA A 20 -3.13 -33.50 -63.88
N ALA A 21 -3.44 -34.25 -62.81
CA ALA A 21 -2.92 -35.57 -62.40
C ALA A 21 -1.41 -35.71 -62.12
N ASN A 22 -1.05 -35.80 -60.83
CA ASN A 22 -0.68 -37.07 -60.18
C ASN A 22 -0.37 -36.84 -58.69
N GLU A 23 -0.66 -37.87 -57.91
CA GLU A 23 -0.45 -37.97 -56.46
C GLU A 23 1.02 -37.75 -56.06
N ASP A 24 1.18 -37.36 -54.79
CA ASP A 24 2.42 -37.30 -54.03
C ASP A 24 3.25 -36.02 -54.21
N HIS A 25 2.87 -34.89 -53.57
CA HIS A 25 3.74 -33.75 -53.20
C HIS A 25 3.06 -32.71 -52.27
N SER A 26 2.28 -33.15 -51.26
CA SER A 26 1.64 -32.22 -50.30
C SER A 26 2.52 -31.82 -49.10
N HIS A 27 3.79 -32.22 -49.06
CA HIS A 27 4.69 -31.92 -47.94
C HIS A 27 5.73 -30.82 -48.20
N THR A 28 5.88 -30.32 -49.44
CA THR A 28 6.99 -29.40 -49.79
C THR A 28 6.58 -27.92 -49.93
N VAL A 29 5.29 -27.62 -50.12
CA VAL A 29 4.81 -26.23 -50.30
C VAL A 29 4.64 -25.50 -48.96
N GLU A 30 4.15 -26.20 -47.93
CA GLU A 30 3.99 -25.62 -46.58
C GLU A 30 5.33 -25.33 -45.90
N GLU A 31 6.34 -26.18 -46.12
CA GLU A 31 7.70 -25.95 -45.61
C GLU A 31 8.40 -24.80 -46.36
N ALA A 32 8.19 -24.67 -47.67
CA ALA A 32 8.72 -23.54 -48.44
C ALA A 32 8.08 -22.20 -48.06
N GLN A 33 6.77 -22.19 -47.78
CA GLN A 33 6.07 -20.99 -47.29
C GLN A 33 6.50 -20.62 -45.86
N ARG A 34 6.72 -21.59 -44.97
CA ARG A 34 7.28 -21.35 -43.64
C ARG A 34 8.71 -20.83 -43.71
N ASP A 35 9.57 -21.36 -44.58
CA ASP A 35 10.96 -20.90 -44.70
C ASP A 35 11.03 -19.48 -45.29
N LEU A 36 10.15 -19.12 -46.23
CA LEU A 36 10.03 -17.75 -46.77
C LEU A 36 9.49 -16.75 -45.73
N LEU A 37 8.51 -17.14 -44.91
CA LEU A 37 8.02 -16.33 -43.78
C LEU A 37 9.11 -16.15 -42.71
N THR A 38 9.87 -17.20 -42.41
CA THR A 38 10.94 -17.15 -41.41
C THR A 38 12.12 -16.30 -41.90
N ARG A 39 12.48 -16.39 -43.19
CA ARG A 39 13.53 -15.57 -43.82
C ARG A 39 13.14 -14.11 -43.97
N SER A 40 11.88 -13.82 -44.28
CA SER A 40 11.38 -12.44 -44.32
C SER A 40 11.31 -11.83 -42.91
N LEU A 41 10.82 -12.57 -41.91
CA LEU A 41 10.84 -12.13 -40.50
C LEU A 41 12.26 -11.89 -39.98
N SER A 42 13.24 -12.72 -40.35
CA SER A 42 14.65 -12.52 -39.96
C SER A 42 15.34 -11.39 -40.75
N TYR A 43 14.94 -11.13 -42.00
CA TYR A 43 15.38 -9.95 -42.75
C TYR A 43 14.79 -8.65 -42.18
N PHE A 44 13.53 -8.67 -41.73
CA PHE A 44 12.90 -7.53 -41.05
C PHE A 44 13.42 -7.34 -39.62
N ALA A 45 13.74 -8.41 -38.88
CA ALA A 45 14.39 -8.33 -37.57
C ALA A 45 15.83 -7.80 -37.69
N GLY A 46 16.59 -8.23 -38.70
CA GLY A 46 17.94 -7.74 -38.98
C GLY A 46 17.98 -6.31 -39.55
N ALA A 47 16.90 -5.84 -40.18
CA ALA A 47 16.75 -4.45 -40.63
C ALA A 47 16.25 -3.51 -39.53
N ALA A 48 15.44 -4.00 -38.57
CA ALA A 48 15.01 -3.24 -37.40
C ALA A 48 16.19 -2.89 -36.46
N ASP A 49 17.20 -3.76 -36.37
CA ASP A 49 18.44 -3.50 -35.63
C ASP A 49 19.35 -2.44 -36.30
N ARG A 50 19.12 -2.09 -37.56
CA ARG A 50 19.95 -1.14 -38.32
C ARG A 50 19.28 0.19 -38.63
N ILE A 51 18.07 0.42 -38.10
CA ILE A 51 17.41 1.73 -38.14
C ILE A 51 16.96 2.07 -36.72
N GLN A 52 17.92 2.35 -35.84
CA GLN A 52 17.68 3.20 -34.69
C GLN A 52 17.49 4.63 -35.20
N VAL A 53 16.30 4.95 -35.72
CA VAL A 53 15.88 6.36 -35.68
C VAL A 53 15.74 6.65 -34.20
N SER A 54 16.73 7.31 -33.60
CA SER A 54 16.59 7.87 -32.27
C SER A 54 15.46 8.89 -32.34
N ALA A 55 14.24 8.46 -32.05
CA ALA A 55 13.09 9.34 -32.04
C ALA A 55 13.37 10.44 -31.02
N THR A 56 13.50 11.68 -31.51
CA THR A 56 13.71 12.83 -30.64
C THR A 56 12.40 13.09 -29.89
N GLY A 57 12.36 12.71 -28.62
CA GLY A 57 11.29 13.03 -27.70
C GLY A 57 11.42 14.46 -27.19
N THR A 58 10.28 15.01 -26.75
CA THR A 58 10.19 16.28 -26.03
C THR A 58 9.43 16.01 -24.74
N VAL A 59 9.97 16.48 -23.63
CA VAL A 59 9.34 16.38 -22.31
C VAL A 59 9.25 17.76 -21.71
N THR A 60 8.08 18.08 -21.17
CA THR A 60 7.77 19.37 -20.56
C THR A 60 7.48 19.16 -19.09
N SER A 61 7.98 20.06 -18.25
CA SER A 61 7.66 20.07 -16.83
C SER A 61 6.18 20.41 -16.61
N THR A 62 5.72 20.35 -15.36
CA THR A 62 4.51 21.08 -14.98
C THR A 62 4.65 22.57 -15.30
N GLU A 63 3.52 23.25 -15.48
CA GLU A 63 3.49 24.71 -15.54
C GLU A 63 3.49 25.28 -14.13
N GLY A 64 4.39 26.24 -13.85
CA GLY A 64 4.39 26.96 -12.58
C GLY A 64 3.32 28.05 -12.52
N PRO A 65 3.01 28.55 -11.32
CA PRO A 65 2.11 29.68 -11.14
C PRO A 65 2.69 30.97 -11.74
N CYS A 66 1.86 32.01 -11.83
CA CYS A 66 2.36 33.33 -12.21
C CYS A 66 3.25 33.93 -11.12
N LEU A 67 4.37 34.52 -11.54
CA LEU A 67 5.35 35.17 -10.67
C LEU A 67 5.31 36.69 -10.88
N PRO A 68 4.85 37.47 -9.90
CA PRO A 68 4.89 38.92 -9.97
C PRO A 68 6.09 39.52 -9.23
N VAL A 69 6.72 40.53 -9.83
CA VAL A 69 7.77 41.34 -9.19
C VAL A 69 7.55 42.82 -9.47
N GLY A 70 8.23 43.68 -8.71
CA GLY A 70 8.14 45.13 -8.87
C GLY A 70 7.23 45.81 -7.85
N PRO A 71 7.22 47.15 -7.82
CA PRO A 71 6.55 47.95 -6.79
C PRO A 71 5.04 47.72 -6.67
N ALA A 72 4.31 47.60 -7.78
CA ALA A 72 2.87 47.44 -7.83
C ALA A 72 2.43 45.96 -7.92
N TYR A 73 3.06 45.14 -8.77
CA TYR A 73 2.63 43.75 -8.93
C TYR A 73 3.16 42.82 -7.85
N GLY A 74 4.44 42.93 -7.53
CA GLY A 74 5.11 42.08 -6.52
C GLY A 74 5.07 42.65 -5.11
N GLY A 75 4.33 43.73 -4.86
CA GLY A 75 4.34 44.42 -3.56
C GLY A 75 5.74 44.91 -3.15
N GLY A 76 6.58 45.28 -4.12
CA GLY A 76 7.97 45.67 -3.90
C GLY A 76 8.97 44.51 -3.90
N ALA A 77 8.54 43.27 -4.14
CA ALA A 77 9.44 42.13 -4.27
C ALA A 77 10.42 42.33 -5.44
N THR A 78 11.72 42.12 -5.18
CA THR A 78 12.79 42.20 -6.18
C THR A 78 13.08 40.87 -6.86
N SER A 79 12.44 39.80 -6.39
CA SER A 79 12.51 38.47 -7.00
C SER A 79 11.29 37.64 -6.62
N ALA A 80 10.94 36.68 -7.47
CA ALA A 80 9.88 35.70 -7.23
C ALA A 80 10.27 34.33 -7.81
N THR A 81 9.76 33.24 -7.22
CA THR A 81 10.12 31.87 -7.57
C THR A 81 8.92 30.96 -7.76
N ALA A 82 8.97 30.07 -8.76
CA ALA A 82 8.02 28.98 -8.97
C ALA A 82 8.75 27.65 -9.10
N ASP A 83 8.20 26.61 -8.50
CA ASP A 83 8.67 25.24 -8.71
C ASP A 83 7.92 24.57 -9.87
N VAL A 84 8.66 23.86 -10.71
CA VAL A 84 8.15 23.06 -11.83
C VAL A 84 8.76 21.66 -11.77
N TYR A 85 7.95 20.65 -12.09
CA TYR A 85 8.34 19.25 -11.90
C TYR A 85 8.60 18.58 -13.24
N LEU A 86 9.81 18.05 -13.41
CA LEU A 86 10.28 17.44 -14.66
C LEU A 86 10.88 16.05 -14.35
N TYR A 87 10.23 15.00 -14.85
CA TYR A 87 10.72 13.62 -14.73
C TYR A 87 10.88 13.02 -16.12
N TRP A 88 12.03 12.43 -16.41
CA TRP A 88 12.28 11.81 -17.72
C TRP A 88 13.17 10.58 -17.62
N LYS A 89 13.09 9.72 -18.63
CA LYS A 89 14.05 8.65 -18.90
C LYS A 89 14.78 8.91 -20.20
N GLY A 90 15.96 8.31 -20.34
CA GLY A 90 16.82 8.49 -21.51
C GLY A 90 17.74 9.70 -21.40
N THR A 91 18.21 10.19 -22.55
CA THR A 91 19.28 11.19 -22.62
C THR A 91 18.76 12.49 -23.23
N ALA A 92 18.79 13.57 -22.44
CA ALA A 92 18.52 14.91 -22.93
C ALA A 92 19.71 15.45 -23.73
N SER A 93 19.40 16.10 -24.85
CA SER A 93 20.38 16.78 -25.73
C SER A 93 20.27 18.30 -25.67
N SER A 94 19.13 18.85 -25.26
CA SER A 94 18.96 20.27 -24.99
C SER A 94 17.83 20.52 -24.01
N ALA A 95 17.87 21.68 -23.35
CA ALA A 95 16.79 22.15 -22.49
C ALA A 95 16.54 23.65 -22.69
N ARG A 96 15.29 24.06 -22.51
CA ARG A 96 14.85 25.44 -22.64
C ARG A 96 13.87 25.78 -21.53
N LEU A 97 13.95 27.01 -21.03
CA LEU A 97 12.94 27.62 -20.17
C LEU A 97 12.01 28.47 -21.02
N LEU A 98 10.70 28.25 -20.89
CA LEU A 98 9.66 29.01 -21.57
C LEU A 98 8.84 29.77 -20.53
N ILE A 99 8.63 31.07 -20.74
CA ILE A 99 7.82 31.94 -19.88
C ILE A 99 7.03 32.92 -20.74
N ASP A 100 5.76 33.14 -20.44
CA ASP A 100 5.02 34.29 -20.96
C ASP A 100 5.38 35.55 -20.16
N VAL A 101 6.11 36.48 -20.80
CA VAL A 101 6.58 37.71 -20.16
C VAL A 101 5.57 38.83 -20.39
N ALA A 102 5.23 39.58 -19.34
CA ALA A 102 4.37 40.75 -19.43
C ALA A 102 4.86 41.89 -18.54
N GLY A 103 4.85 43.12 -19.06
CA GLY A 103 5.18 44.34 -18.30
C GLY A 103 6.68 44.64 -18.16
N SER A 104 7.56 43.94 -18.88
CA SER A 104 9.02 44.11 -18.80
C SER A 104 9.50 45.26 -19.70
N PHE A 105 9.80 46.41 -19.12
CA PHE A 105 10.36 47.60 -19.78
C PHE A 105 11.88 47.76 -19.58
N TYR A 106 12.48 46.92 -18.74
CA TYR A 106 13.92 46.71 -18.66
C TYR A 106 14.28 45.22 -18.88
N GLN A 107 15.57 44.93 -19.03
CA GLN A 107 16.06 43.56 -19.20
C GLN A 107 16.38 42.93 -17.84
N HIS A 108 15.53 42.01 -17.40
CA HIS A 108 15.59 41.35 -16.10
C HIS A 108 16.12 39.93 -16.20
N SER A 109 16.95 39.53 -15.24
CA SER A 109 17.54 38.21 -15.20
C SER A 109 16.53 37.13 -14.79
N VAL A 110 16.67 35.96 -15.41
CA VAL A 110 15.89 34.76 -15.13
C VAL A 110 16.85 33.61 -14.83
N TYR A 111 16.49 32.76 -13.87
CA TYR A 111 17.32 31.65 -13.38
C TYR A 111 16.55 30.34 -13.32
N VAL A 112 17.28 29.23 -13.48
CA VAL A 112 16.79 27.85 -13.24
C VAL A 112 17.72 27.20 -12.23
N ASN A 113 17.17 26.72 -11.11
CA ASN A 113 17.94 26.14 -9.99
C ASN A 113 19.11 27.03 -9.56
N GLY A 114 18.88 28.35 -9.51
CA GLY A 114 19.90 29.36 -9.17
C GLY A 114 20.91 29.67 -10.28
N ASN A 115 20.89 28.95 -11.41
CA ASN A 115 21.78 29.19 -12.54
C ASN A 115 21.17 30.19 -13.52
N TYR A 116 21.97 31.15 -13.97
CA TYR A 116 21.51 32.19 -14.91
C TYR A 116 21.11 31.58 -16.25
N ALA A 117 19.87 31.81 -16.67
CA ALA A 117 19.32 31.34 -17.94
C ALA A 117 19.35 32.44 -19.02
N GLY A 118 19.11 33.69 -18.65
CA GLY A 118 19.12 34.81 -19.59
C GLY A 118 18.41 36.05 -19.07
N LYS A 119 18.13 36.99 -19.97
CA LYS A 119 17.38 38.22 -19.67
C LYS A 119 16.10 38.35 -20.47
N THR A 120 15.11 39.01 -19.90
CA THR A 120 13.88 39.39 -20.60
C THR A 120 14.17 40.30 -21.81
N PRO A 121 13.36 40.21 -22.87
CA PRO A 121 13.37 41.20 -23.93
C PRO A 121 12.94 42.56 -23.39
N ASN A 122 13.37 43.63 -24.06
CA ASN A 122 12.96 44.98 -23.73
C ASN A 122 12.58 45.73 -25.03
N PRO A 123 11.37 46.31 -25.14
CA PRO A 123 10.25 46.26 -24.18
C PRO A 123 9.28 45.10 -24.46
N VAL A 124 8.58 44.62 -23.44
CA VAL A 124 7.46 43.68 -23.55
C VAL A 124 6.22 44.27 -22.87
N TRP A 125 5.22 44.59 -23.68
CA TRP A 125 3.94 45.12 -23.21
C TRP A 125 3.03 44.00 -22.70
N GLY A 126 2.28 44.27 -21.64
CA GLY A 126 1.28 43.36 -21.11
C GLY A 126 0.82 43.75 -19.71
N GLY A 127 -0.38 43.32 -19.34
CA GLY A 127 -0.87 43.43 -17.97
C GLY A 127 -0.39 42.27 -17.09
N TYR A 128 -0.79 42.30 -15.81
CA TYR A 128 -0.50 41.24 -14.84
C TYR A 128 -0.80 39.84 -15.41
N CYS A 129 0.23 39.00 -15.50
CA CYS A 129 0.19 37.62 -16.00
C CYS A 129 -0.43 37.44 -17.39
N ALA A 130 -0.32 38.45 -18.26
CA ALA A 130 -0.83 38.36 -19.62
C ALA A 130 -0.08 37.27 -20.42
N LEU A 131 -0.85 36.49 -21.20
CA LEU A 131 -0.33 35.41 -22.05
C LEU A 131 -0.06 35.90 -23.48
N GLY A 132 0.76 35.16 -24.24
CA GLY A 132 0.96 35.35 -25.68
C GLY A 132 2.31 35.96 -26.07
N ASN A 133 3.17 36.27 -25.09
CA ASN A 133 4.54 36.73 -25.28
C ASN A 133 5.52 35.69 -24.72
N THR A 134 5.49 34.47 -25.25
CA THR A 134 6.38 33.40 -24.79
C THR A 134 7.82 33.71 -25.20
N VAL A 135 8.70 33.83 -24.21
CA VAL A 135 10.14 33.97 -24.37
C VAL A 135 10.81 32.67 -23.97
N GLU A 136 11.87 32.31 -24.69
CA GLU A 136 12.56 31.04 -24.53
C GLU A 136 14.06 31.27 -24.30
N TRP A 137 14.62 30.69 -23.23
CA TRP A 137 16.06 30.71 -22.95
C TRP A 137 16.63 29.30 -22.95
N ASN A 138 17.83 29.13 -23.50
CA ASN A 138 18.54 27.86 -23.39
C ASN A 138 18.96 27.64 -21.92
N VAL A 139 18.77 26.42 -21.46
CA VAL A 139 19.14 25.99 -20.10
C VAL A 139 20.23 24.94 -20.23
N ASP A 140 21.31 25.10 -19.48
CA ASP A 140 22.37 24.10 -19.42
C ASP A 140 21.81 22.82 -18.79
N LEU A 141 22.00 21.68 -19.46
CA LEU A 141 21.47 20.39 -19.00
C LEU A 141 21.96 19.99 -17.61
N SER A 142 23.16 20.41 -17.21
CA SER A 142 23.72 20.14 -15.88
C SER A 142 22.97 20.86 -14.75
N THR A 143 22.17 21.87 -15.09
CA THR A 143 21.34 22.60 -14.12
C THR A 143 20.01 21.92 -13.86
N LEU A 144 19.55 21.04 -14.75
CA LEU A 144 18.29 20.32 -14.58
C LEU A 144 18.46 19.16 -13.61
N VAL A 145 17.43 18.95 -12.78
CA VAL A 145 17.33 17.81 -11.86
C VAL A 145 16.07 17.00 -12.14
N GLN A 146 16.13 15.71 -11.85
CA GLN A 146 14.95 14.83 -11.88
C GLN A 146 14.01 15.22 -10.74
N GLY A 147 12.81 15.70 -11.08
CA GLY A 147 11.82 16.19 -10.12
C GLY A 147 11.71 17.70 -10.08
N LYS A 148 11.73 18.28 -8.88
CA LYS A 148 11.53 19.72 -8.67
C LYS A 148 12.68 20.53 -9.26
N ASN A 149 12.34 21.50 -10.11
CA ASN A 149 13.24 22.54 -10.59
C ASN A 149 12.63 23.91 -10.26
N THR A 150 13.43 24.84 -9.73
CA THR A 150 12.97 26.18 -9.34
C THR A 150 13.31 27.19 -10.42
N VAL A 151 12.30 27.93 -10.88
CA VAL A 151 12.44 29.08 -11.79
C VAL A 151 12.38 30.36 -10.97
N THR A 152 13.37 31.23 -11.13
CA THR A 152 13.44 32.54 -10.44
C THR A 152 13.44 33.67 -11.44
N ILE A 153 12.67 34.72 -11.17
CA ILE A 153 12.71 35.99 -11.89
C ILE A 153 13.14 37.14 -10.96
N THR A 154 13.72 38.21 -11.50
CA THR A 154 14.23 39.36 -10.70
C THR A 154 13.81 40.72 -11.27
N THR A 155 14.14 41.79 -10.55
CA THR A 155 13.99 43.21 -10.99
C THR A 155 15.34 43.93 -11.18
N ASP A 156 16.39 43.21 -11.59
CA ASP A 156 17.78 43.73 -11.61
C ASP A 156 18.10 44.68 -12.79
N GLY A 157 17.29 44.70 -13.84
CA GLY A 157 17.48 45.53 -15.04
C GLY A 157 17.05 47.00 -14.92
N GLY A 158 16.25 47.34 -13.91
CA GLY A 158 15.59 48.64 -13.77
C GLY A 158 14.32 48.54 -12.91
N SER A 159 13.64 49.66 -12.67
CA SER A 159 12.40 49.68 -11.89
C SER A 159 11.19 49.66 -12.81
N ASP A 160 10.53 48.51 -12.91
CA ASP A 160 9.21 48.34 -13.52
C ASP A 160 8.42 47.22 -12.82
N ASP A 161 7.19 47.02 -13.27
CA ASP A 161 6.27 46.01 -12.78
C ASP A 161 6.07 44.94 -13.87
N TRP A 162 6.66 43.77 -13.66
CA TRP A 162 6.58 42.69 -14.64
C TRP A 162 6.23 41.35 -14.00
N THR A 163 5.67 40.47 -14.81
CA THR A 163 5.22 39.13 -14.40
C THR A 163 5.71 38.06 -15.37
N ALA A 164 6.01 36.89 -14.83
CA ALA A 164 6.24 35.66 -15.59
C ALA A 164 5.05 34.71 -15.43
N ALA A 165 4.30 34.48 -16.50
CA ALA A 165 3.20 33.53 -16.52
C ALA A 165 3.63 32.18 -17.14
N LYS A 166 3.06 31.09 -16.62
CA LYS A 166 3.27 29.70 -17.08
C LYS A 166 4.75 29.31 -17.30
N PRO A 167 5.65 29.59 -16.34
CA PRO A 167 7.03 29.12 -16.44
C PRO A 167 7.05 27.60 -16.58
N ARG A 168 7.80 27.09 -17.55
CA ARG A 168 7.95 25.64 -17.79
C ARG A 168 9.29 25.32 -18.46
N LEU A 169 9.85 24.17 -18.10
CA LEU A 169 11.06 23.63 -18.70
C LEU A 169 10.70 22.63 -19.79
N VAL A 170 11.41 22.68 -20.91
CA VAL A 170 11.26 21.76 -22.04
C VAL A 170 12.61 21.14 -22.33
N ALA A 171 12.72 19.84 -22.14
CA ALA A 171 13.88 19.04 -22.51
C ALA A 171 13.60 18.27 -23.80
N THR A 172 14.59 18.21 -24.71
CA THR A 172 14.51 17.40 -25.93
C THR A 172 15.70 16.46 -26.03
N GLY A 173 15.52 15.33 -26.70
CA GLY A 173 16.55 14.31 -26.90
C GLY A 173 15.95 12.94 -27.11
N SER A 174 16.71 11.88 -26.89
CA SER A 174 16.18 10.51 -26.87
C SER A 174 15.57 10.24 -25.49
N LEU A 175 14.39 10.81 -25.22
CA LEU A 175 13.78 10.79 -23.90
C LEU A 175 12.26 10.58 -23.92
N SER A 176 11.74 10.01 -22.83
CA SER A 176 10.32 9.87 -22.49
C SER A 176 10.05 10.54 -21.14
N GLY A 177 8.87 11.13 -20.96
CA GLY A 177 8.56 11.98 -19.82
C GLY A 177 7.40 11.43 -18.99
N ALA A 178 7.50 11.55 -17.67
CA ALA A 178 6.36 11.32 -16.82
C ALA A 178 5.36 12.47 -16.97
N THR A 179 4.07 12.17 -16.83
CA THR A 179 3.04 13.22 -16.72
C THR A 179 2.74 13.45 -15.25
N VAL A 180 2.87 14.69 -14.80
CA VAL A 180 2.49 15.13 -13.46
C VAL A 180 1.31 16.08 -13.55
N ARG A 181 0.30 15.89 -12.72
CA ARG A 181 -0.84 16.81 -12.64
C ARG A 181 -1.52 16.80 -11.29
N GLU A 182 -2.12 17.93 -10.94
CA GLU A 182 -3.11 17.98 -9.86
C GLU A 182 -4.43 17.35 -10.33
N VAL A 183 -5.04 16.59 -9.44
CA VAL A 183 -6.33 15.95 -9.61
C VAL A 183 -7.22 16.41 -8.48
N TYR A 184 -8.42 16.86 -8.84
CA TYR A 184 -9.45 17.27 -7.90
C TYR A 184 -10.56 16.23 -7.89
N PHE A 185 -11.09 15.92 -6.72
CA PHE A 185 -12.18 14.98 -6.52
C PHE A 185 -13.08 15.43 -5.38
N THR A 186 -14.28 14.89 -5.34
CA THR A 186 -15.19 15.07 -4.20
C THR A 186 -14.96 13.94 -3.22
N SER A 187 -14.60 14.26 -1.98
CA SER A 187 -14.37 13.26 -0.94
C SER A 187 -15.65 12.46 -0.70
N SER A 188 -15.50 11.13 -0.69
CA SER A 188 -16.59 10.23 -0.34
C SER A 188 -16.89 10.24 1.16
N TYR A 189 -16.08 10.93 1.97
CA TYR A 189 -16.26 11.04 3.41
C TYR A 189 -17.33 12.07 3.78
N ASP A 190 -17.15 13.31 3.29
CA ASP A 190 -17.89 14.49 3.74
C ASP A 190 -18.39 15.37 2.58
N GLY A 191 -18.13 14.97 1.33
CA GLY A 191 -18.55 15.71 0.13
C GLY A 191 -17.72 16.96 -0.16
N THR A 192 -16.64 17.22 0.58
CA THR A 192 -15.76 18.37 0.33
C THR A 192 -14.88 18.15 -0.90
N TYR A 193 -14.40 19.24 -1.51
CA TYR A 193 -13.46 19.16 -2.63
C TYR A 193 -12.05 18.91 -2.10
N GLN A 194 -11.45 17.82 -2.55
CA GLN A 194 -10.10 17.40 -2.19
C GLN A 194 -9.22 17.29 -3.41
N GLN A 195 -7.91 17.23 -3.17
CA GLN A 195 -6.93 17.18 -4.24
C GLN A 195 -5.75 16.26 -3.94
N PHE A 196 -5.16 15.73 -5.00
CA PHE A 196 -3.91 15.00 -4.96
C PHE A 196 -3.07 15.28 -6.20
N VAL A 197 -1.76 15.10 -6.09
CA VAL A 197 -0.84 15.14 -7.23
C VAL A 197 -0.65 13.73 -7.75
N ALA A 198 -0.92 13.52 -9.04
CA ALA A 198 -0.73 12.26 -9.73
C ALA A 198 0.54 12.31 -10.59
N LEU A 199 1.34 11.24 -10.54
CA LEU A 199 2.39 10.97 -11.53
C LEU A 199 2.05 9.71 -12.32
N VAL A 200 2.02 9.86 -13.64
CA VAL A 200 1.97 8.76 -14.62
C VAL A 200 3.38 8.56 -15.16
N PRO A 201 3.99 7.39 -14.96
CA PRO A 201 5.39 7.19 -15.31
C PRO A 201 5.58 7.22 -16.83
N SER A 202 6.80 7.59 -17.23
CA SER A 202 7.21 7.77 -18.63
C SER A 202 7.04 6.54 -19.53
N ASP A 203 7.05 5.35 -18.94
CA ASP A 203 6.91 4.07 -19.66
C ASP A 203 5.50 3.46 -19.54
N TYR A 204 4.52 4.22 -19.05
CA TYR A 204 3.14 3.75 -18.93
C TYR A 204 2.50 3.60 -20.31
N ASP A 205 2.07 2.37 -20.64
CA ASP A 205 1.56 2.00 -21.97
C ASP A 205 0.03 1.93 -22.05
N SER A 206 -0.69 2.19 -20.93
CA SER A 206 -2.15 2.04 -20.78
C SER A 206 -2.72 0.62 -20.99
N ILE A 207 -1.87 -0.38 -21.19
CA ILE A 207 -2.22 -1.78 -21.45
C ILE A 207 -1.86 -2.63 -20.23
N SER A 208 -0.65 -2.43 -19.70
CA SER A 208 -0.07 -3.20 -18.62
C SER A 208 -0.57 -2.73 -17.25
N ASN A 209 -0.97 -3.68 -16.39
CA ASN A 209 -1.26 -3.37 -14.99
C ASN A 209 0.04 -3.09 -14.23
N VAL A 210 0.22 -1.86 -13.77
CA VAL A 210 1.43 -1.43 -13.03
C VAL A 210 1.13 -1.15 -11.56
N PRO A 211 2.11 -1.28 -10.65
CA PRO A 211 1.92 -0.93 -9.24
C PRO A 211 1.53 0.54 -9.04
N LEU A 212 0.85 0.80 -7.93
CA LEU A 212 0.51 2.15 -7.46
C LEU A 212 1.16 2.37 -6.10
N ILE A 213 1.81 3.51 -5.91
CA ILE A 213 2.27 3.97 -4.61
C ILE A 213 1.49 5.22 -4.18
N ILE A 214 0.96 5.18 -2.95
CA ILE A 214 0.44 6.36 -2.26
C ILE A 214 1.57 6.96 -1.45
N SER A 215 1.97 8.19 -1.80
CA SER A 215 3.04 8.91 -1.11
C SER A 215 2.48 10.01 -0.24
N VAL A 216 2.74 9.91 1.06
CA VAL A 216 2.13 10.77 2.07
C VAL A 216 3.15 11.76 2.64
N HIS A 217 2.82 13.04 2.57
CA HIS A 217 3.69 14.12 3.04
C HIS A 217 3.71 14.25 4.57
N GLY A 218 4.76 14.90 5.08
CA GLY A 218 4.90 15.23 6.49
C GLY A 218 4.05 16.42 6.95
N TRP A 219 4.19 16.77 8.23
CA TRP A 219 3.52 17.93 8.84
C TRP A 219 3.89 19.22 8.09
N ASN A 220 2.92 20.11 7.86
CA ASN A 220 3.03 21.33 7.04
C ASN A 220 3.38 21.09 5.56
N GLY A 221 3.47 19.84 5.13
CA GLY A 221 3.67 19.49 3.72
C GLY A 221 2.39 19.60 2.90
N THR A 222 2.59 19.37 1.61
CA THR A 222 1.57 19.39 0.56
C THR A 222 1.63 18.10 -0.26
N ALA A 223 0.66 17.90 -1.15
CA ALA A 223 0.69 16.86 -2.17
C ALA A 223 1.98 16.88 -3.04
N TRP A 224 2.58 18.07 -3.22
CA TRP A 224 3.82 18.21 -3.98
C TRP A 224 5.03 17.68 -3.20
N ASP A 225 5.04 17.81 -1.87
CA ASP A 225 6.11 17.25 -1.03
C ASP A 225 6.10 15.72 -1.08
N GLY A 226 4.93 15.07 -1.11
CA GLY A 226 4.86 13.62 -1.32
C GLY A 226 5.25 13.20 -2.74
N LEU A 227 4.94 13.99 -3.77
CA LEU A 227 5.52 13.78 -5.09
C LEU A 227 7.05 13.84 -5.06
N GLU A 228 7.64 14.77 -4.32
CA GLU A 228 9.11 14.89 -4.19
C GLU A 228 9.74 13.67 -3.51
N LEU A 229 9.06 13.06 -2.54
CA LEU A 229 9.55 11.85 -1.87
C LEU A 229 9.74 10.68 -2.85
N PHE A 230 8.69 10.34 -3.61
CA PHE A 230 8.67 9.09 -4.40
C PHE A 230 8.56 9.26 -5.92
N GLY A 231 8.40 10.47 -6.45
CA GLY A 231 8.14 10.70 -7.88
C GLY A 231 9.24 10.17 -8.80
N GLY A 232 10.52 10.40 -8.44
CA GLY A 232 11.65 9.89 -9.22
C GLY A 232 11.72 8.36 -9.22
N THR A 233 11.54 7.77 -8.04
CA THR A 233 11.52 6.32 -7.81
C THR A 233 10.37 5.64 -8.56
N ALA A 234 9.17 6.23 -8.49
CA ALA A 234 7.97 5.75 -9.17
C ALA A 234 8.14 5.80 -10.70
N ASN A 235 8.61 6.94 -11.23
CA ASN A 235 8.90 7.06 -12.66
C ASN A 235 9.91 5.99 -13.12
N THR A 236 11.01 5.83 -12.38
CA THR A 236 12.08 4.86 -12.70
C THR A 236 11.56 3.43 -12.74
N ARG A 237 10.66 3.06 -11.83
CA ARG A 237 10.11 1.69 -11.72
C ARG A 237 8.87 1.42 -12.57
N ASN A 238 8.41 2.41 -13.33
CA ASN A 238 7.14 2.36 -14.05
C ASN A 238 5.95 2.13 -13.10
N TRP A 239 5.92 2.85 -11.98
CA TRP A 239 4.81 2.82 -11.02
C TRP A 239 3.97 4.08 -11.15
N LEU A 240 2.66 3.93 -11.05
CA LEU A 240 1.76 5.05 -10.83
C LEU A 240 1.98 5.59 -9.42
N LEU A 241 1.85 6.90 -9.25
CA LEU A 241 1.91 7.54 -7.93
C LEU A 241 0.73 8.49 -7.75
N ALA A 242 0.17 8.49 -6.54
CA ALA A 242 -0.72 9.53 -6.06
C ALA A 242 -0.21 10.06 -4.72
N SER A 243 -0.16 11.37 -4.57
CA SER A 243 0.15 12.04 -3.31
C SER A 243 -0.99 12.98 -2.94
N PRO A 244 -1.89 12.58 -2.03
CA PRO A 244 -2.99 13.44 -1.62
C PRO A 244 -2.52 14.58 -0.71
N LEU A 245 -3.17 15.74 -0.80
CA LEU A 245 -2.91 16.90 0.08
C LEU A 245 -3.35 16.64 1.52
N MET A 246 -4.10 15.56 1.73
CA MET A 246 -4.78 15.18 2.95
C MET A 246 -5.78 16.25 3.41
N HIS A 247 -6.83 15.87 4.14
CA HIS A 247 -7.67 16.80 4.89
C HIS A 247 -7.86 16.34 6.33
N GLY A 248 -7.88 17.32 7.24
CA GLY A 248 -8.19 17.09 8.64
C GLY A 248 -9.69 17.00 8.88
N GLU A 249 -10.09 16.55 10.05
CA GLU A 249 -11.49 16.66 10.51
C GLU A 249 -11.85 18.12 10.85
N ARG A 250 -10.86 18.91 11.28
CA ARG A 250 -11.07 20.27 11.77
C ARG A 250 -10.02 21.25 11.24
N THR A 251 -8.90 20.75 10.72
CA THR A 251 -7.86 21.56 10.08
C THR A 251 -7.72 21.25 8.60
N LEU A 252 -6.93 22.07 7.90
CA LEU A 252 -6.48 21.76 6.54
C LEU A 252 -5.45 20.61 6.56
N GLY A 253 -5.18 20.04 5.38
CA GLY A 253 -4.32 18.87 5.17
C GLY A 253 -2.93 18.86 5.81
N ALA A 254 -2.36 20.06 5.96
CA ALA A 254 -1.05 20.29 6.56
C ALA A 254 -0.88 19.65 7.96
N THR A 255 -1.98 19.47 8.71
CA THR A 255 -1.98 18.90 10.06
C THR A 255 -3.06 17.84 10.24
N ALA A 256 -3.27 16.98 9.22
CA ALA A 256 -4.38 16.03 9.23
C ALA A 256 -4.26 14.89 10.27
N LEU A 257 -3.05 14.57 10.75
CA LEU A 257 -2.82 13.66 11.90
C LEU A 257 -3.59 12.34 11.84
N ALA A 258 -3.55 11.68 10.67
CA ALA A 258 -4.27 10.43 10.41
C ALA A 258 -5.77 10.48 10.78
N SER A 259 -6.42 11.62 10.61
CA SER A 259 -7.88 11.77 10.64
C SER A 259 -8.57 10.70 9.78
N ARG A 260 -9.84 10.40 10.07
CA ARG A 260 -10.61 9.49 9.19
C ARG A 260 -10.76 10.12 7.80
N ALA A 261 -10.96 11.43 7.79
CA ALA A 261 -10.87 12.29 6.62
C ALA A 261 -9.61 11.98 5.74
N SER A 262 -8.39 12.13 6.28
CA SER A 262 -7.15 11.86 5.52
C SER A 262 -6.99 10.40 5.09
N GLN A 263 -7.41 9.45 5.92
CA GLN A 263 -7.44 8.04 5.54
C GLN A 263 -8.39 7.81 4.36
N ARG A 264 -9.52 8.53 4.30
CA ARG A 264 -10.47 8.45 3.21
C ARG A 264 -9.95 9.12 1.94
N ASP A 265 -9.20 10.21 2.03
CA ASP A 265 -8.50 10.79 0.87
C ASP A 265 -7.55 9.79 0.20
N VAL A 266 -6.85 8.98 1.01
CA VAL A 266 -6.02 7.89 0.48
C VAL A 266 -6.88 6.89 -0.30
N GLN A 267 -8.02 6.46 0.27
CA GLN A 267 -8.91 5.51 -0.40
C GLN A 267 -9.54 6.08 -1.68
N ASP A 268 -9.91 7.37 -1.68
CA ASP A 268 -10.50 8.04 -2.84
C ASP A 268 -9.46 8.31 -3.93
N ALA A 269 -8.21 8.62 -3.56
CA ALA A 269 -7.11 8.69 -4.52
C ALA A 269 -6.83 7.33 -5.16
N ILE A 270 -6.82 6.24 -4.38
CA ILE A 270 -6.71 4.87 -4.91
C ILE A 270 -7.87 4.60 -5.88
N ALA A 271 -9.11 4.87 -5.48
CA ALA A 271 -10.29 4.66 -6.30
C ALA A 271 -10.22 5.44 -7.62
N TYR A 272 -9.82 6.72 -7.57
CA TYR A 272 -9.61 7.53 -8.76
C TYR A 272 -8.54 6.92 -9.66
N MET A 273 -7.39 6.56 -9.11
CA MET A 273 -6.28 6.01 -9.89
C MET A 273 -6.65 4.67 -10.54
N THR A 274 -7.34 3.78 -9.83
CA THR A 274 -7.85 2.52 -10.39
C THR A 274 -8.92 2.73 -11.46
N ALA A 275 -9.76 3.74 -11.33
CA ALA A 275 -10.79 4.05 -12.34
C ALA A 275 -10.20 4.64 -13.64
N ASN A 276 -9.08 5.35 -13.56
CA ASN A 276 -8.51 6.09 -14.68
C ASN A 276 -7.28 5.40 -15.30
N TYR A 277 -6.69 4.41 -14.64
CA TYR A 277 -5.46 3.73 -15.07
C TYR A 277 -5.48 2.23 -14.82
N ARG A 278 -4.57 1.51 -15.49
CA ARG A 278 -4.29 0.09 -15.29
C ARG A 278 -3.47 -0.12 -14.01
N VAL A 279 -4.12 0.03 -12.87
CA VAL A 279 -3.51 -0.25 -11.56
C VAL A 279 -3.52 -1.77 -11.32
N ASN A 280 -2.37 -2.32 -10.98
CA ASN A 280 -2.29 -3.65 -10.39
C ASN A 280 -2.76 -3.58 -8.94
N THR A 281 -4.03 -3.92 -8.69
CA THR A 281 -4.66 -3.84 -7.36
C THR A 281 -4.06 -4.81 -6.34
N SER A 282 -3.30 -5.82 -6.78
CA SER A 282 -2.50 -6.67 -5.88
C SER A 282 -1.16 -6.03 -5.49
N ARG A 283 -0.82 -4.84 -6.00
CA ARG A 283 0.44 -4.12 -5.75
C ARG A 283 0.19 -2.63 -5.53
N ILE A 284 -0.72 -2.33 -4.60
CA ILE A 284 -0.93 -0.99 -4.06
C ILE A 284 -0.08 -0.87 -2.79
N TYR A 285 0.75 0.17 -2.73
CA TYR A 285 1.68 0.43 -1.64
C TYR A 285 1.39 1.79 -1.00
N ILE A 286 1.76 1.98 0.26
CA ILE A 286 1.69 3.27 0.94
C ILE A 286 2.99 3.57 1.69
N ALA A 287 3.49 4.79 1.58
CA ALA A 287 4.66 5.22 2.32
C ALA A 287 4.60 6.70 2.66
N GLY A 288 5.17 7.08 3.80
CA GLY A 288 5.26 8.47 4.21
C GLY A 288 6.29 8.69 5.31
N ILE A 289 6.59 9.96 5.59
CA ILE A 289 7.56 10.38 6.61
C ILE A 289 6.92 11.27 7.67
N SER A 290 7.33 11.14 8.93
CA SER A 290 6.83 11.95 10.05
C SER A 290 5.30 11.79 10.19
N MET A 291 4.53 12.88 10.17
CA MET A 291 3.06 12.79 10.07
C MET A 291 2.58 11.89 8.91
N GLY A 292 3.30 11.85 7.79
CA GLY A 292 2.99 10.96 6.68
C GLY A 292 3.26 9.49 7.00
N GLY A 293 4.26 9.19 7.83
CA GLY A 293 4.54 7.84 8.35
C GLY A 293 3.43 7.37 9.29
N MET A 294 2.97 8.26 10.18
CA MET A 294 1.78 8.05 11.01
C MET A 294 0.55 7.75 10.17
N ILE A 295 0.25 8.57 9.16
CA ILE A 295 -0.89 8.35 8.25
C ILE A 295 -0.72 7.02 7.50
N ALA A 296 0.47 6.71 7.01
CA ALA A 296 0.75 5.45 6.30
C ALA A 296 0.47 4.23 7.19
N ALA A 297 1.05 4.19 8.39
CA ALA A 297 0.89 3.08 9.34
C ALA A 297 -0.57 2.96 9.83
N THR A 298 -1.20 4.06 10.20
CA THR A 298 -2.60 4.07 10.70
C THR A 298 -3.58 3.67 9.60
N THR A 299 -3.41 4.19 8.38
CA THR A 299 -4.26 3.81 7.23
C THR A 299 -4.04 2.34 6.87
N ALA A 300 -2.80 1.87 6.84
CA ALA A 300 -2.51 0.45 6.59
C ALA A 300 -3.12 -0.47 7.67
N ALA A 301 -3.10 -0.06 8.94
CA ALA A 301 -3.74 -0.82 10.01
C ALA A 301 -5.28 -0.82 9.90
N LYS A 302 -5.89 0.26 9.40
CA LYS A 302 -7.34 0.32 9.19
C LYS A 302 -7.80 -0.39 7.92
N TYR A 303 -6.96 -0.48 6.90
CA TYR A 303 -7.26 -1.08 5.60
C TYR A 303 -6.18 -2.11 5.21
N PRO A 304 -5.92 -3.14 6.05
CA PRO A 304 -4.81 -4.06 5.83
C PRO A 304 -5.02 -4.98 4.62
N ASP A 305 -6.24 -5.03 4.10
CA ASP A 305 -6.67 -5.78 2.92
C ASP A 305 -6.66 -4.94 1.62
N VAL A 306 -6.21 -3.68 1.67
CA VAL A 306 -6.01 -2.82 0.49
C VAL A 306 -4.54 -2.77 0.06
N PHE A 307 -3.61 -2.78 1.01
CA PHE A 307 -2.19 -2.56 0.75
C PHE A 307 -1.40 -3.86 0.71
N ALA A 308 -0.55 -4.01 -0.30
CA ALA A 308 0.38 -5.12 -0.42
C ALA A 308 1.58 -4.99 0.53
N ALA A 309 2.01 -3.76 0.84
CA ALA A 309 3.04 -3.42 1.81
C ALA A 309 3.02 -1.91 2.13
N ALA A 310 3.61 -1.53 3.26
CA ALA A 310 3.74 -0.15 3.69
C ALA A 310 5.13 0.16 4.26
N VAL A 311 5.53 1.42 4.18
CA VAL A 311 6.72 1.94 4.85
C VAL A 311 6.37 3.14 5.71
N ASP A 312 6.70 3.06 6.98
CA ASP A 312 6.62 4.14 7.95
C ASP A 312 8.04 4.68 8.19
N TYR A 313 8.30 5.91 7.73
CA TYR A 313 9.52 6.64 8.07
C TYR A 313 9.25 7.57 9.26
N GLU A 314 9.79 7.24 10.42
CA GLU A 314 9.83 8.12 11.59
C GLU A 314 8.45 8.66 12.02
N GLY A 315 7.39 7.87 11.84
CA GLY A 315 6.03 8.28 12.17
C GLY A 315 5.68 8.14 13.64
N PRO A 316 4.93 9.09 14.24
CA PRO A 316 4.33 8.87 15.55
C PRO A 316 3.26 7.78 15.47
N THR A 317 3.38 6.75 16.31
CA THR A 317 2.48 5.58 16.30
C THR A 317 1.44 5.60 17.43
N ASP A 318 1.62 6.51 18.39
CA ASP A 318 0.70 6.82 19.49
C ASP A 318 0.56 8.35 19.61
N LEU A 319 -0.57 8.88 19.14
CA LEU A 319 -0.80 10.33 19.11
C LEU A 319 -0.88 10.93 20.52
N ARG A 320 -1.31 10.16 21.53
CA ARG A 320 -1.37 10.65 22.91
C ARG A 320 0.03 10.79 23.50
N ALA A 321 0.86 9.77 23.33
CA ALA A 321 2.26 9.85 23.76
C ALA A 321 2.97 11.02 23.08
N TRP A 322 2.80 11.13 21.75
CA TRP A 322 3.38 12.23 21.00
C TRP A 322 2.88 13.59 21.51
N TYR A 323 1.58 13.75 21.76
CA TYR A 323 1.06 14.98 22.38
C TYR A 323 1.72 15.31 23.73
N ASP A 324 1.95 14.31 24.59
CA ASP A 324 2.49 14.50 25.93
C ASP A 324 3.98 14.89 25.92
N GLU A 325 4.79 14.39 24.97
CA GLU A 325 6.25 14.62 25.00
C GLU A 325 6.68 16.04 24.58
N SER A 326 5.80 16.85 23.98
CA SER A 326 6.18 18.22 23.58
C SER A 326 5.05 19.25 23.62
N ALA A 327 5.26 20.33 24.36
CA ALA A 327 4.26 21.37 24.57
C ALA A 327 3.94 22.20 23.32
N TRP A 328 4.88 22.36 22.38
CA TRP A 328 4.69 23.26 21.23
C TRP A 328 3.65 22.74 20.23
N ARG A 329 3.52 21.41 20.10
CA ARG A 329 2.60 20.75 19.15
C ARG A 329 1.18 20.61 19.68
N ARG A 330 0.99 20.71 21.01
CA ARG A 330 -0.31 20.49 21.67
C ARG A 330 -1.44 21.36 21.09
N PRO A 331 -1.28 22.68 20.89
CA PRO A 331 -2.37 23.51 20.35
C PRO A 331 -2.81 23.09 18.94
N TYR A 332 -1.87 22.60 18.12
CA TYR A 332 -2.17 22.16 16.76
C TYR A 332 -2.84 20.79 16.73
N ILE A 333 -2.39 19.87 17.59
CA ILE A 333 -3.03 18.56 17.75
C ILE A 333 -4.45 18.77 18.28
N GLU A 334 -4.63 19.57 19.34
CA GLU A 334 -5.95 19.90 19.91
C GLU A 334 -6.89 20.55 18.88
N ALA A 335 -6.38 21.41 18.01
CA ALA A 335 -7.20 22.02 16.96
C ALA A 335 -7.78 20.98 16.00
N GLU A 336 -7.00 19.94 15.68
CA GLU A 336 -7.42 18.87 14.77
C GLU A 336 -8.25 17.78 15.47
N THR A 337 -7.86 17.37 16.68
CA THR A 337 -8.59 16.36 17.49
C THR A 337 -9.85 16.93 18.13
N GLY A 338 -9.93 18.25 18.29
CA GLY A 338 -11.06 18.98 18.88
C GLY A 338 -10.95 19.21 20.38
N ASP A 339 -10.09 18.47 21.09
CA ASP A 339 -9.81 18.61 22.52
C ASP A 339 -8.48 17.92 22.85
N THR A 340 -8.03 18.07 24.09
CA THR A 340 -6.93 17.34 24.74
C THR A 340 -7.19 15.83 24.80
N PRO A 341 -6.16 14.99 25.10
CA PRO A 341 -6.36 13.54 25.29
C PRO A 341 -7.34 13.19 26.41
N GLY A 342 -7.55 14.09 27.38
CA GLY A 342 -8.52 13.90 28.45
C GLY A 342 -9.96 14.20 28.02
N GLY A 343 -10.16 15.15 27.10
CA GLY A 343 -11.48 15.55 26.61
C GLY A 343 -11.97 14.72 25.41
N ALA A 344 -11.06 14.28 24.54
CA ALA A 344 -11.37 13.47 23.36
C ALA A 344 -10.49 12.20 23.25
N PRO A 345 -10.42 11.32 24.27
CA PRO A 345 -9.48 10.19 24.29
C PRO A 345 -9.57 9.28 23.06
N PHE A 346 -10.79 8.99 22.59
CA PHE A 346 -11.01 8.10 21.45
C PHE A 346 -10.45 8.65 20.12
N GLU A 347 -10.42 9.97 19.94
CA GLU A 347 -9.81 10.60 18.75
C GLU A 347 -8.32 10.33 18.68
N TYR A 348 -7.63 10.37 19.82
CA TYR A 348 -6.21 10.05 19.89
C TYR A 348 -5.97 8.57 19.64
N GLU A 349 -6.81 7.70 20.21
CA GLU A 349 -6.70 6.25 20.01
C GLU A 349 -6.86 5.86 18.54
N ARG A 350 -7.92 6.33 17.87
CA ARG A 350 -8.23 5.90 16.48
C ARG A 350 -7.26 6.44 15.42
N ARG A 351 -6.46 7.44 15.77
CA ARG A 351 -5.38 8.02 14.95
C ARG A 351 -4.02 7.32 15.17
N SER A 352 -3.97 6.35 16.08
CA SER A 352 -2.73 5.69 16.52
C SER A 352 -2.65 4.27 15.99
N ALA A 353 -1.70 3.99 15.08
CA ALA A 353 -1.45 2.65 14.57
C ALA A 353 -1.18 1.63 15.68
N LEU A 354 -0.56 2.06 16.80
CA LEU A 354 -0.31 1.21 17.96
C LEU A 354 -1.59 0.59 18.54
N GLN A 355 -2.71 1.32 18.51
CA GLN A 355 -4.01 0.85 19.00
C GLN A 355 -4.61 -0.24 18.12
N MET A 356 -4.12 -0.39 16.89
CA MET A 356 -4.58 -1.32 15.87
C MET A 356 -3.48 -2.30 15.42
N ALA A 357 -2.41 -2.46 16.21
CA ALA A 357 -1.26 -3.32 15.85
C ALA A 357 -1.65 -4.74 15.44
N ARG A 358 -2.72 -5.32 16.01
CA ARG A 358 -3.23 -6.65 15.64
C ARG A 358 -3.69 -6.75 14.18
N ASN A 359 -4.15 -5.64 13.60
CA ASN A 359 -4.62 -5.58 12.22
C ASN A 359 -3.48 -5.77 11.22
N LEU A 360 -2.23 -5.47 11.62
CA LEU A 360 -1.03 -5.51 10.80
C LEU A 360 -0.37 -6.90 10.75
N THR A 361 -1.03 -7.93 11.28
CA THR A 361 -0.46 -9.28 11.42
C THR A 361 -0.10 -9.94 10.08
N HIS A 362 -0.78 -9.58 8.99
CA HIS A 362 -0.59 -10.12 7.64
C HIS A 362 -0.09 -9.10 6.61
N MET A 363 0.01 -7.83 7.00
CA MET A 363 0.27 -6.71 6.11
C MET A 363 1.75 -6.27 6.28
N PRO A 364 2.63 -6.51 5.28
CA PRO A 364 4.06 -6.25 5.40
C PRO A 364 4.42 -4.79 5.67
N LEU A 365 4.98 -4.50 6.84
CA LEU A 365 5.31 -3.15 7.29
C LEU A 365 6.81 -3.02 7.57
N ALA A 366 7.47 -2.09 6.89
CA ALA A 366 8.80 -1.62 7.28
C ALA A 366 8.66 -0.35 8.12
N ILE A 367 9.30 -0.34 9.29
CA ILE A 367 9.42 0.83 10.16
C ILE A 367 10.87 1.28 10.13
N VAL A 368 11.13 2.50 9.66
CA VAL A 368 12.46 3.08 9.53
C VAL A 368 12.59 4.28 10.47
N HIS A 369 13.60 4.29 11.35
CA HIS A 369 13.74 5.38 12.32
C HIS A 369 15.20 5.72 12.65
N GLY A 370 15.48 7.02 12.80
CA GLY A 370 16.72 7.53 13.39
C GLY A 370 16.79 7.32 14.90
N ASN A 371 17.89 6.77 15.40
CA ASN A 371 18.10 6.51 16.83
C ASN A 371 18.30 7.77 17.71
N GLN A 372 18.46 8.96 17.11
CA GLN A 372 18.67 10.25 17.78
C GLN A 372 17.50 11.22 17.50
N ASP A 373 16.36 10.72 17.00
CA ASP A 373 15.19 11.54 16.72
C ASP A 373 14.63 12.17 18.00
N THR A 374 14.40 13.48 17.95
CA THR A 374 13.84 14.30 19.04
C THR A 374 12.51 14.94 18.66
N SER A 375 12.09 14.82 17.40
CA SER A 375 10.78 15.27 16.91
C SER A 375 9.73 14.19 17.11
N VAL A 376 10.07 12.96 16.74
CA VAL A 376 9.29 11.74 17.00
C VAL A 376 10.21 10.78 17.72
N LEU A 377 9.99 10.59 19.03
CA LEU A 377 10.92 9.80 19.83
C LEU A 377 10.99 8.35 19.32
N PRO A 378 12.19 7.71 19.32
CA PRO A 378 12.40 6.36 18.81
C PRO A 378 11.42 5.30 19.35
N HIS A 379 10.89 5.48 20.56
CA HIS A 379 10.00 4.48 21.14
C HIS A 379 8.71 4.29 20.34
N HIS A 380 8.23 5.28 19.58
CA HIS A 380 7.09 5.09 18.68
C HIS A 380 7.29 3.91 17.73
N SER A 381 8.50 3.78 17.18
CA SER A 381 8.86 2.68 16.29
C SER A 381 9.01 1.34 17.01
N SER A 382 9.69 1.32 18.17
CA SER A 382 9.85 0.08 18.93
C SER A 382 8.53 -0.43 19.51
N ASP A 383 7.69 0.47 20.02
CA ASP A 383 6.41 0.13 20.64
C ASP A 383 5.45 -0.50 19.62
N LEU A 384 5.37 0.08 18.40
CA LEU A 384 4.56 -0.50 17.33
C LEU A 384 5.13 -1.85 16.86
N PHE A 385 6.45 -1.93 16.64
CA PHE A 385 7.11 -3.18 16.25
C PHE A 385 6.83 -4.30 17.26
N ASP A 386 7.07 -4.05 18.54
CA ASP A 386 6.89 -5.02 19.62
C ASP A 386 5.42 -5.40 19.78
N SER A 387 4.49 -4.45 19.65
CA SER A 387 3.05 -4.70 19.70
C SER A 387 2.59 -5.61 18.57
N VAL A 388 3.00 -5.34 17.32
CA VAL A 388 2.67 -6.22 16.18
C VAL A 388 3.30 -7.61 16.34
N ARG A 389 4.55 -7.69 16.80
CA ARG A 389 5.23 -8.97 17.09
C ARG A 389 4.57 -9.76 18.21
N SER A 390 3.96 -9.10 19.19
CA SER A 390 3.25 -9.77 20.29
C SER A 390 2.05 -10.62 19.83
N TYR A 391 1.49 -10.30 18.65
CA TYR A 391 0.45 -11.09 17.98
C TYR A 391 1.00 -12.25 17.13
N GLY A 392 2.30 -12.57 17.25
CA GLY A 392 2.94 -13.66 16.52
C GLY A 392 3.24 -13.35 15.05
N SER A 393 3.15 -12.09 14.63
CA SER A 393 3.37 -11.70 13.24
C SER A 393 4.86 -11.69 12.86
N SER A 394 5.13 -12.02 11.60
CA SER A 394 6.43 -11.78 10.94
C SER A 394 6.38 -10.69 9.87
N ALA A 395 5.23 -10.05 9.68
CA ALA A 395 5.00 -9.06 8.65
C ALA A 395 5.70 -7.71 8.94
N VAL A 396 5.99 -7.41 10.21
CA VAL A 396 6.67 -6.18 10.62
C VAL A 396 8.19 -6.34 10.69
N GLN A 397 8.92 -5.36 10.16
CA GLN A 397 10.38 -5.26 10.18
C GLN A 397 10.79 -3.86 10.63
N SER A 398 11.83 -3.75 11.46
CA SER A 398 12.38 -2.48 11.92
C SER A 398 13.78 -2.25 11.36
N TYR A 399 14.05 -1.02 10.96
CA TYR A 399 15.29 -0.57 10.35
C TYR A 399 15.74 0.71 11.03
N TRP A 400 16.95 0.67 11.59
CA TRP A 400 17.50 1.78 12.36
C TRP A 400 18.69 2.39 11.64
N PHE A 401 18.81 3.73 11.72
CA PHE A 401 20.00 4.45 11.32
C PHE A 401 20.51 5.37 12.43
N ASP A 402 21.77 5.76 12.31
CA ASP A 402 22.39 6.75 13.19
C ASP A 402 22.05 8.15 12.68
N GLY A 403 21.13 8.85 13.36
CA GLY A 403 20.63 10.15 12.90
C GLY A 403 19.35 10.61 13.59
N GLY A 404 18.99 11.87 13.35
CA GLY A 404 17.74 12.48 13.80
C GLY A 404 16.68 12.52 12.69
N HIS A 405 15.61 13.27 12.94
CA HIS A 405 14.43 13.34 12.07
C HIS A 405 14.71 13.86 10.64
N GLY A 406 14.04 13.26 9.66
CA GLY A 406 13.82 13.84 8.33
C GLY A 406 14.87 13.55 7.28
N ASN A 407 15.90 12.76 7.57
CA ASN A 407 16.99 12.46 6.63
C ASN A 407 17.50 11.02 6.77
N PRO A 408 16.70 10.00 6.40
CA PRO A 408 17.23 8.64 6.33
C PRO A 408 18.43 8.59 5.36
N PRO A 409 19.51 7.88 5.71
CA PRO A 409 20.67 7.73 4.82
C PRO A 409 20.29 6.98 3.54
N ASP A 410 21.15 7.03 2.53
CA ASP A 410 20.94 6.35 1.22
C ASP A 410 20.55 4.86 1.36
N ALA A 411 21.04 4.20 2.41
CA ALA A 411 20.71 2.81 2.74
C ALA A 411 19.20 2.56 2.96
N TYR A 412 18.46 3.60 3.37
CA TYR A 412 17.00 3.60 3.55
C TYR A 412 16.33 4.66 2.68
N SER A 413 16.92 4.97 1.52
CA SER A 413 16.32 5.85 0.50
C SER A 413 14.96 5.36 0.01
N THR A 414 14.25 6.20 -0.74
CA THR A 414 12.97 5.79 -1.34
C THR A 414 13.13 4.68 -2.38
N ASP A 415 14.31 4.53 -2.99
CA ASP A 415 14.67 3.38 -3.84
C ASP A 415 14.75 2.07 -3.04
N TRP A 416 15.31 2.12 -1.83
CA TRP A 416 15.30 0.99 -0.91
C TRP A 416 13.86 0.64 -0.50
N ALA A 417 13.05 1.64 -0.11
CA ALA A 417 11.66 1.41 0.26
C ALA A 417 10.86 0.79 -0.89
N ALA A 418 11.01 1.32 -2.11
CA ALA A 418 10.37 0.74 -3.27
C ALA A 418 10.82 -0.70 -3.53
N SER A 419 12.09 -1.03 -3.26
CA SER A 419 12.59 -2.41 -3.37
C SER A 419 11.93 -3.33 -2.33
N PHE A 420 11.85 -2.89 -1.07
CA PHE A 420 11.09 -3.58 0.00
C PHE A 420 9.63 -3.81 -0.42
N LEU A 421 8.93 -2.74 -0.76
CA LEU A 421 7.52 -2.77 -1.16
C LEU A 421 7.29 -3.73 -2.34
N SER A 422 8.15 -3.65 -3.36
CA SER A 422 8.02 -4.44 -4.58
C SER A 422 8.12 -5.95 -4.38
N SER A 423 8.68 -6.41 -3.25
CA SER A 423 8.80 -7.82 -2.90
C SER A 423 7.47 -8.46 -2.45
N TYR A 424 6.45 -7.63 -2.21
CA TYR A 424 5.15 -8.08 -1.71
C TYR A 424 4.03 -7.86 -2.73
N SER A 425 3.05 -8.76 -2.64
CA SER A 425 1.73 -8.64 -3.28
C SER A 425 0.65 -8.83 -2.21
N LEU A 426 -0.51 -8.23 -2.43
CA LEU A 426 -1.62 -8.25 -1.50
C LEU A 426 -2.01 -9.68 -1.11
N TYR A 427 -2.02 -9.96 0.19
CA TYR A 427 -2.48 -11.22 0.74
C TYR A 427 -3.92 -11.07 1.24
N ASN A 428 -4.88 -11.41 0.39
CA ASN A 428 -6.30 -11.08 0.59
C ASN A 428 -7.17 -12.19 1.22
N THR A 429 -6.61 -13.38 1.47
CA THR A 429 -7.35 -14.51 2.07
C THR A 429 -6.59 -15.17 3.23
N PRO A 430 -6.19 -14.41 4.28
CA PRO A 430 -5.60 -15.01 5.46
C PRO A 430 -6.59 -15.92 6.18
N SER A 431 -6.16 -17.12 6.57
CA SER A 431 -7.04 -18.07 7.29
C SER A 431 -7.40 -17.63 8.70
N HIS A 432 -6.55 -16.82 9.32
CA HIS A 432 -6.75 -16.21 10.63
C HIS A 432 -6.72 -14.69 10.47
N ILE A 433 -7.64 -13.97 11.11
CA ILE A 433 -7.65 -12.51 11.15
C ILE A 433 -7.82 -12.06 12.60
N ASN A 434 -7.14 -10.98 12.99
CA ASN A 434 -7.28 -10.35 14.29
C ASN A 434 -7.40 -8.84 14.11
N VAL A 435 -8.62 -8.35 14.23
CA VAL A 435 -8.99 -6.99 13.83
C VAL A 435 -9.58 -6.24 15.02
N LYS A 436 -9.19 -4.98 15.15
CA LYS A 436 -9.84 -3.97 15.98
C LYS A 436 -10.24 -2.80 15.08
N SER A 437 -11.51 -2.41 15.18
CA SER A 437 -12.10 -1.41 14.29
C SER A 437 -13.08 -0.50 15.01
N ASP A 438 -13.13 0.73 14.56
CA ASP A 438 -14.09 1.79 14.89
C ASP A 438 -15.00 2.09 13.68
N GLU A 439 -14.94 1.27 12.62
CA GLU A 439 -15.73 1.43 11.41
C GLU A 439 -16.41 0.12 10.97
N SER A 440 -17.63 0.25 10.43
CA SER A 440 -18.30 -0.85 9.74
C SER A 440 -17.72 -1.05 8.35
N LYS A 441 -16.94 -2.11 8.14
CA LYS A 441 -16.37 -2.46 6.84
C LYS A 441 -15.92 -3.92 6.77
N SER A 442 -15.47 -4.29 5.58
CA SER A 442 -14.85 -5.59 5.34
C SER A 442 -13.38 -5.58 5.70
N TYR A 443 -12.94 -6.71 6.22
CA TYR A 443 -11.57 -7.07 6.49
C TYR A 443 -11.35 -8.45 5.87
N TYR A 444 -10.71 -8.47 4.71
CA TYR A 444 -10.54 -9.72 3.95
C TYR A 444 -11.91 -10.36 3.68
N TRP A 445 -12.14 -11.59 4.14
CA TRP A 445 -13.38 -12.34 3.93
C TRP A 445 -14.48 -12.07 4.96
N LEU A 446 -14.24 -11.22 5.97
CA LEU A 446 -15.19 -10.94 7.05
C LEU A 446 -15.60 -9.46 7.05
N THR A 447 -16.90 -9.19 7.02
CA THR A 447 -17.47 -7.86 7.22
C THR A 447 -17.97 -7.70 8.65
N MET A 448 -17.59 -6.59 9.27
CA MET A 448 -18.09 -6.11 10.55
C MET A 448 -19.09 -4.97 10.32
N ALA A 449 -20.26 -5.07 10.95
CA ALA A 449 -21.25 -4.01 11.02
C ALA A 449 -21.48 -3.64 12.49
N GLN A 450 -20.91 -2.53 12.91
CA GLN A 450 -21.01 -2.04 14.28
C GLN A 450 -22.36 -1.37 14.54
N SER A 451 -22.77 -1.36 15.79
CA SER A 451 -23.93 -0.60 16.26
C SER A 451 -23.53 0.25 17.46
N GLY A 452 -24.27 1.33 17.73
CA GLY A 452 -23.90 2.31 18.74
C GLY A 452 -23.07 3.46 18.17
N GLY A 453 -22.60 4.35 19.05
CA GLY A 453 -21.78 5.51 18.69
C GLY A 453 -20.33 5.14 18.39
N GLU A 454 -19.40 6.08 18.55
CA GLU A 454 -17.97 5.84 18.35
C GLU A 454 -17.38 4.97 19.47
N HIS A 455 -16.79 3.82 19.12
CA HIS A 455 -16.14 2.87 20.02
C HIS A 455 -15.33 1.83 19.23
N TRP A 456 -14.57 0.99 19.94
CA TRP A 456 -13.86 -0.15 19.36
C TRP A 456 -14.71 -1.42 19.39
N SER A 457 -14.68 -2.17 18.29
CA SER A 457 -15.09 -3.57 18.23
C SER A 457 -13.89 -4.43 17.84
N GLU A 458 -13.76 -5.60 18.45
CA GLU A 458 -12.65 -6.52 18.20
C GLU A 458 -13.16 -7.87 17.71
N ILE A 459 -12.53 -8.40 16.66
CA ILE A 459 -12.80 -9.75 16.16
C ILE A 459 -11.49 -10.49 15.91
N GLU A 460 -11.39 -11.67 16.51
CA GLU A 460 -10.41 -12.67 16.13
C GLU A 460 -11.14 -13.85 15.48
N ALA A 461 -10.89 -14.12 14.20
CA ALA A 461 -11.61 -15.15 13.47
C ALA A 461 -10.68 -16.06 12.68
N THR A 462 -11.01 -17.34 12.58
CA THR A 462 -10.27 -18.34 11.81
C THR A 462 -11.22 -19.19 11.00
N TYR A 463 -10.91 -19.44 9.73
CA TYR A 463 -11.57 -20.50 8.96
C TYR A 463 -10.65 -21.69 8.76
N TYR A 464 -11.25 -22.88 8.74
CA TYR A 464 -10.56 -24.15 8.51
C TYR A 464 -11.20 -24.83 7.30
N ALA A 465 -10.53 -24.74 6.15
CA ALA A 465 -11.03 -25.31 4.89
C ALA A 465 -11.30 -26.82 4.94
N PRO A 466 -10.47 -27.68 5.61
CA PRO A 466 -10.73 -29.11 5.64
C PRO A 466 -12.03 -29.51 6.36
N THR A 467 -12.37 -28.78 7.43
CA THR A 467 -13.56 -29.04 8.26
C THR A 467 -14.75 -28.16 7.89
N ARG A 468 -14.55 -27.17 7.00
CA ARG A 468 -15.57 -26.18 6.60
C ARG A 468 -16.17 -25.47 7.83
N THR A 469 -15.29 -25.08 8.75
CA THR A 469 -15.68 -24.42 10.00
C THR A 469 -15.08 -23.03 10.10
N VAL A 470 -15.83 -22.09 10.65
CA VAL A 470 -15.32 -20.78 11.08
C VAL A 470 -15.47 -20.67 12.59
N THR A 471 -14.42 -20.21 13.26
CA THR A 471 -14.46 -19.81 14.67
C THR A 471 -14.21 -18.32 14.77
N ALA A 472 -14.91 -17.63 15.66
CA ALA A 472 -14.66 -16.22 15.92
C ALA A 472 -14.84 -15.87 17.40
N ILE A 473 -13.99 -14.98 17.91
CA ILE A 473 -14.18 -14.28 19.18
C ILE A 473 -14.52 -12.83 18.85
N VAL A 474 -15.70 -12.38 19.26
CA VAL A 474 -16.20 -11.03 19.03
C VAL A 474 -16.27 -10.33 20.39
N SER A 475 -15.69 -9.15 20.52
CA SER A 475 -15.71 -8.38 21.76
C SER A 475 -16.19 -6.96 21.48
N ASP A 476 -17.37 -6.64 22.01
CA ASP A 476 -17.99 -5.32 21.89
C ASP A 476 -19.03 -5.15 23.02
N THR A 477 -19.25 -3.93 23.50
CA THR A 477 -20.34 -3.60 24.42
C THR A 477 -21.69 -3.47 23.71
N ASN A 478 -21.69 -3.27 22.39
CA ASN A 478 -22.86 -3.20 21.52
C ASN A 478 -23.01 -4.47 20.68
N SER A 479 -24.16 -4.63 20.02
CA SER A 479 -24.33 -5.72 19.06
C SER A 479 -23.43 -5.53 17.84
N VAL A 480 -22.90 -6.63 17.31
CA VAL A 480 -22.06 -6.62 16.11
C VAL A 480 -22.67 -7.54 15.07
N GLY A 481 -23.01 -6.98 13.92
CA GLY A 481 -23.33 -7.74 12.72
C GLY A 481 -22.05 -8.27 12.08
N LEU A 482 -22.07 -9.55 11.72
CA LEU A 482 -20.98 -10.21 11.03
C LEU A 482 -21.48 -10.79 9.72
N SER A 483 -20.67 -10.67 8.68
CA SER A 483 -20.95 -11.30 7.39
C SER A 483 -19.69 -11.96 6.84
N ILE A 484 -19.79 -13.24 6.47
CA ILE A 484 -18.68 -14.03 5.92
C ILE A 484 -18.92 -14.21 4.42
N ASN A 485 -17.95 -13.83 3.60
CA ASN A 485 -17.96 -14.12 2.17
C ASN A 485 -17.50 -15.57 1.92
N LEU A 486 -18.45 -16.46 1.67
CA LEU A 486 -18.18 -17.89 1.54
C LEU A 486 -17.37 -18.24 0.28
N TRP A 487 -17.53 -17.46 -0.80
CA TRP A 487 -16.75 -17.63 -2.02
C TRP A 487 -15.25 -17.46 -1.78
N TRP A 488 -14.89 -16.49 -0.95
CA TRP A 488 -13.49 -16.13 -0.71
C TRP A 488 -12.75 -17.15 0.14
N ILE A 489 -13.47 -17.86 1.02
CA ILE A 489 -12.91 -18.92 1.87
C ILE A 489 -13.13 -20.33 1.30
N GLY A 490 -13.75 -20.44 0.11
CA GLY A 490 -13.98 -21.72 -0.58
C GLY A 490 -15.07 -22.59 0.04
N PHE A 491 -16.03 -22.00 0.74
CA PHE A 491 -17.13 -22.70 1.40
C PHE A 491 -18.38 -22.70 0.50
N ASN A 492 -19.32 -23.64 0.70
CA ASN A 492 -20.48 -23.78 -0.17
C ASN A 492 -21.54 -22.68 0.07
N PRO A 493 -21.77 -21.75 -0.87
CA PRO A 493 -22.69 -20.63 -0.68
C PRO A 493 -24.17 -21.00 -0.83
N TYR A 494 -24.48 -22.25 -1.16
CA TYR A 494 -25.83 -22.72 -1.49
C TYR A 494 -26.44 -23.64 -0.42
N THR A 495 -25.72 -23.87 0.69
CA THR A 495 -26.22 -24.68 1.81
C THR A 495 -26.48 -23.80 3.03
N GLY A 496 -27.34 -24.27 3.93
CA GLY A 496 -27.47 -23.67 5.25
C GLY A 496 -26.29 -24.01 6.15
N TYR A 497 -26.08 -23.18 7.16
CA TYR A 497 -25.01 -23.27 8.16
C TYR A 497 -25.62 -23.30 9.55
N THR A 498 -24.94 -23.98 10.47
CA THR A 498 -25.26 -23.94 11.90
C THR A 498 -24.33 -22.96 12.58
N VAL A 499 -24.89 -21.98 13.28
CA VAL A 499 -24.14 -21.01 14.10
C VAL A 499 -24.40 -21.33 15.56
N ARG A 500 -23.33 -21.60 16.30
CA ARG A 500 -23.33 -21.71 17.75
C ARG A 500 -22.68 -20.46 18.33
N ASP A 501 -23.46 -19.67 19.05
CA ASP A 501 -23.02 -18.45 19.72
C ASP A 501 -23.00 -18.66 21.24
N THR A 502 -21.82 -18.56 21.83
CA THR A 502 -21.60 -18.64 23.28
C THR A 502 -21.21 -17.26 23.81
N ASN A 503 -22.06 -16.68 24.65
CA ASN A 503 -21.72 -15.49 25.41
C ASN A 503 -20.70 -15.86 26.50
N LEU A 504 -19.46 -15.39 26.38
CA LEU A 504 -18.37 -15.71 27.30
C LEU A 504 -18.45 -14.97 28.65
N ALA A 505 -19.27 -13.92 28.74
CA ALA A 505 -19.51 -13.21 30.00
C ALA A 505 -20.55 -13.92 30.87
N THR A 506 -21.58 -14.52 30.26
CA THR A 506 -22.70 -15.17 30.99
C THR A 506 -22.67 -16.69 30.94
N GLY A 507 -21.92 -17.28 30.00
CA GLY A 507 -21.93 -18.72 29.72
C GLY A 507 -23.15 -19.20 28.90
N SER A 508 -24.04 -18.29 28.51
CA SER A 508 -25.24 -18.63 27.73
C SER A 508 -24.86 -19.09 26.32
N VAL A 509 -25.51 -20.15 25.84
CA VAL A 509 -25.29 -20.71 24.50
C VAL A 509 -26.59 -20.64 23.71
N SER A 510 -26.51 -20.11 22.49
CA SER A 510 -27.57 -20.18 21.48
C SER A 510 -27.07 -20.94 20.25
N THR A 511 -27.95 -21.69 19.60
CA THR A 511 -27.62 -22.42 18.37
C THR A 511 -28.77 -22.28 17.39
N TYR A 512 -28.47 -21.82 16.19
CA TYR A 512 -29.47 -21.51 15.18
C TYR A 512 -28.93 -21.76 13.77
N GLY A 513 -29.84 -21.95 12.81
CA GLY A 513 -29.50 -22.05 11.40
C GLY A 513 -29.39 -20.67 10.76
N ALA A 514 -28.42 -20.50 9.86
CA ALA A 514 -28.24 -19.30 9.03
C ALA A 514 -28.11 -19.73 7.56
N THR A 515 -28.78 -19.01 6.66
CA THR A 515 -28.77 -19.31 5.22
C THR A 515 -28.07 -18.17 4.49
N PRO A 516 -27.06 -18.45 3.65
CA PRO A 516 -26.38 -17.41 2.90
C PRO A 516 -27.30 -16.72 1.88
N VAL A 517 -27.10 -15.42 1.67
CA VAL A 517 -27.75 -14.65 0.61
C VAL A 517 -26.67 -14.08 -0.30
N GLY A 518 -26.73 -14.37 -1.59
CA GLY A 518 -25.68 -13.95 -2.54
C GLY A 518 -24.28 -14.53 -2.23
N GLY A 519 -24.20 -15.64 -1.50
CA GLY A 519 -22.95 -16.25 -1.03
C GLY A 519 -22.33 -15.59 0.20
N VAL A 520 -23.07 -14.71 0.86
CA VAL A 520 -22.67 -14.08 2.13
C VAL A 520 -23.50 -14.67 3.26
N LEU A 521 -22.82 -15.17 4.30
CA LEU A 521 -23.46 -15.69 5.51
C LEU A 521 -23.44 -14.61 6.59
N SER A 522 -24.62 -14.15 7.02
CA SER A 522 -24.74 -13.05 8.00
C SER A 522 -25.41 -13.49 9.30
N PHE A 523 -24.94 -12.94 10.41
CA PHE A 523 -25.50 -13.15 11.76
C PHE A 523 -25.09 -11.98 12.68
N THR A 524 -25.63 -11.94 13.90
CA THR A 524 -25.40 -10.84 14.84
C THR A 524 -25.10 -11.39 16.22
N THR A 525 -24.09 -10.84 16.89
CA THR A 525 -23.83 -11.09 18.32
C THR A 525 -24.47 -10.02 19.18
N GLY A 526 -24.82 -10.38 20.42
CA GLY A 526 -25.20 -9.39 21.44
C GLY A 526 -24.02 -8.53 21.88
N GLY A 527 -24.29 -7.52 22.69
CA GLY A 527 -23.28 -6.70 23.35
C GLY A 527 -22.64 -7.45 24.51
N SER A 528 -21.50 -8.09 24.25
CA SER A 528 -20.54 -8.60 25.22
C SER A 528 -19.38 -9.28 24.48
N ARG A 529 -18.65 -10.18 25.15
CA ARG A 529 -17.68 -11.05 24.51
C ARG A 529 -18.34 -12.38 24.09
N HIS A 530 -18.34 -12.68 22.81
CA HIS A 530 -18.99 -13.84 22.22
C HIS A 530 -17.97 -14.77 21.54
N ARG A 531 -18.21 -16.09 21.59
CA ARG A 531 -17.52 -17.11 20.80
C ARG A 531 -18.50 -17.72 19.82
N LEU A 532 -18.15 -17.66 18.56
CA LEU A 532 -18.90 -18.24 17.46
C LEU A 532 -18.21 -19.47 16.92
N GLU A 533 -18.99 -20.51 16.68
CA GLU A 533 -18.60 -21.69 15.93
C GLU A 533 -19.62 -21.89 14.81
N VAL A 534 -19.16 -21.80 13.57
CA VAL A 534 -19.99 -21.89 12.36
C VAL A 534 -19.61 -23.17 11.62
N TYR A 535 -20.60 -24.02 11.35
CA TYR A 535 -20.44 -25.30 10.69
C TYR A 535 -21.27 -25.36 9.40
N GLU A 536 -20.69 -25.89 8.33
CA GLU A 536 -21.44 -26.16 7.10
C GLU A 536 -22.47 -27.28 7.30
N GLY A 537 -23.73 -27.01 6.91
CA GLY A 537 -24.88 -27.89 7.13
C GLY A 537 -25.83 -27.35 8.19
N THR A 538 -27.13 -27.54 7.98
CA THR A 538 -28.16 -27.28 8.99
C THR A 538 -28.25 -28.45 9.98
N PRO A 539 -28.63 -28.21 11.25
CA PRO A 539 -28.96 -29.30 12.15
C PRO A 539 -30.12 -30.08 11.52
N THR A 540 -29.93 -31.35 11.22
CA THR A 540 -31.06 -32.24 10.92
C THR A 540 -31.96 -32.20 12.14
N PRO A 541 -33.27 -31.89 12.02
CA PRO A 541 -34.16 -31.98 13.16
C PRO A 541 -34.08 -33.41 13.70
N THR A 542 -33.59 -33.55 14.93
CA THR A 542 -33.63 -34.84 15.63
C THR A 542 -35.10 -35.25 15.66
N PRO A 543 -35.50 -36.40 15.07
CA PRO A 543 -36.89 -36.82 15.09
C PRO A 543 -37.33 -36.86 16.55
N THR A 544 -38.37 -36.10 16.87
CA THR A 544 -39.01 -36.16 18.18
C THR A 544 -39.37 -37.62 18.43
N PRO A 545 -38.89 -38.27 19.50
CA PRO A 545 -39.30 -39.64 19.79
C PRO A 545 -40.82 -39.65 19.86
N THR A 546 -41.44 -40.31 18.89
CA THR A 546 -42.88 -40.53 18.91
C THR A 546 -43.14 -41.37 20.15
N GLN A 547 -44.00 -40.90 21.06
CA GLN A 547 -44.39 -41.69 22.22
C GLN A 547 -45.01 -42.99 21.73
N THR A 548 -44.26 -44.08 21.79
CA THR A 548 -44.80 -45.41 21.56
C THR A 548 -45.71 -45.73 22.73
N SER A 549 -46.99 -45.97 22.46
CA SER A 549 -47.95 -46.40 23.47
C SER A 549 -47.43 -47.65 24.19
N THR A 550 -47.23 -47.55 25.50
CA THR A 550 -46.86 -48.66 26.38
C THR A 550 -47.88 -49.79 26.26
N PRO A 551 -47.50 -51.01 25.84
CA PRO A 551 -48.41 -52.15 25.89
C PRO A 551 -48.70 -52.52 27.36
N THR A 552 -49.99 -52.70 27.66
CA THR A 552 -50.50 -53.14 28.96
C THR A 552 -49.88 -54.49 29.37
N PRO A 553 -49.40 -54.65 30.62
CA PRO A 553 -48.80 -55.90 31.07
C PRO A 553 -49.85 -57.03 31.07
N THR A 554 -49.57 -58.09 30.32
CA THR A 554 -50.31 -59.35 30.36
C THR A 554 -49.70 -60.24 31.44
N ALA A 555 -50.55 -60.92 32.22
CA ALA A 555 -50.16 -61.72 33.38
C ALA A 555 -49.16 -62.84 33.04
N THR A 556 -48.12 -62.92 33.86
CA THR A 556 -47.03 -63.90 33.83
C THR A 556 -47.49 -65.28 34.33
N PRO A 557 -47.21 -66.38 33.61
CA PRO A 557 -47.27 -67.72 34.18
C PRO A 557 -45.98 -68.06 34.94
N THR A 558 -46.17 -68.64 36.13
CA THR A 558 -45.17 -69.09 37.11
C THR A 558 -44.18 -70.10 36.52
N LEU A 559 -42.86 -69.87 36.71
CA LEU A 559 -41.80 -70.82 36.38
C LEU A 559 -41.30 -71.57 37.63
N THR A 560 -41.19 -72.89 37.47
CA THR A 560 -40.71 -73.91 38.42
C THR A 560 -39.21 -73.76 38.70
N PRO A 561 -38.73 -74.01 39.95
CA PRO A 561 -37.32 -73.81 40.32
C PRO A 561 -36.37 -74.84 39.70
N THR A 562 -35.22 -74.36 39.23
CA THR A 562 -34.08 -75.17 38.72
C THR A 562 -32.83 -74.85 39.57
N PRO A 563 -31.97 -75.84 39.91
CA PRO A 563 -31.07 -75.76 41.06
C PRO A 563 -29.82 -74.89 40.87
N THR A 564 -29.36 -74.38 42.02
CA THR A 564 -28.20 -73.52 42.27
C THR A 564 -26.86 -74.17 41.89
N PRO A 565 -26.01 -73.52 41.06
CA PRO A 565 -24.62 -73.91 40.91
C PRO A 565 -23.72 -73.35 42.03
N THR A 566 -22.86 -74.23 42.53
CA THR A 566 -21.89 -74.07 43.62
C THR A 566 -20.72 -73.16 43.24
N MET A 567 -20.28 -72.29 44.16
CA MET A 567 -19.10 -71.44 43.99
C MET A 567 -17.79 -72.25 43.97
N THR A 568 -16.92 -71.94 43.02
CA THR A 568 -15.54 -72.47 42.94
C THR A 568 -14.55 -71.35 43.31
N PRO A 569 -13.49 -71.63 44.11
CA PRO A 569 -12.67 -70.60 44.74
C PRO A 569 -11.69 -69.87 43.80
N THR A 570 -11.46 -68.60 44.13
CA THR A 570 -10.51 -67.65 43.54
C THR A 570 -9.05 -68.09 43.72
N PRO A 571 -8.20 -68.09 42.67
CA PRO A 571 -6.76 -68.27 42.83
C PRO A 571 -6.04 -66.97 43.22
N THR A 572 -5.15 -67.13 44.19
CA THR A 572 -4.27 -66.16 44.84
C THR A 572 -3.22 -65.55 43.91
N ALA A 573 -2.92 -64.26 44.11
CA ALA A 573 -1.87 -63.52 43.42
C ALA A 573 -0.47 -64.07 43.70
N THR A 574 0.33 -64.25 42.65
CA THR A 574 1.76 -64.58 42.73
C THR A 574 2.58 -63.36 42.32
N ALA A 575 3.62 -63.05 43.10
CA ALA A 575 4.49 -61.91 42.91
C ALA A 575 5.62 -62.18 41.88
N THR A 576 6.16 -61.06 41.37
CA THR A 576 7.57 -60.82 40.95
C THR A 576 7.85 -60.78 39.45
N ALA A 577 8.28 -59.62 38.95
CA ALA A 577 9.71 -59.34 38.65
C ALA A 577 9.91 -57.88 38.22
N THR A 578 10.83 -57.20 38.89
CA THR A 578 11.36 -55.87 38.54
C THR A 578 12.33 -56.00 37.36
N SER A 579 12.18 -55.17 36.33
CA SER A 579 13.21 -54.98 35.29
C SER A 579 13.62 -53.51 35.16
N THR A 580 14.80 -53.26 35.72
CA THR A 580 15.94 -52.38 35.38
C THR A 580 15.80 -51.28 34.31
N ALA A 581 16.40 -50.13 34.62
CA ALA A 581 16.53 -48.91 33.84
C ALA A 581 17.21 -49.07 32.47
N THR A 582 16.72 -48.31 31.49
CA THR A 582 17.30 -48.14 30.15
C THR A 582 18.46 -47.14 30.17
N PRO A 583 19.63 -47.44 29.55
CA PRO A 583 20.75 -46.49 29.49
C PRO A 583 20.54 -45.41 28.41
N ALA A 584 21.06 -44.22 28.71
CA ALA A 584 21.13 -43.05 27.84
C ALA A 584 22.09 -43.27 26.65
N ALA A 585 21.72 -42.74 25.48
CA ALA A 585 22.60 -42.71 24.32
C ALA A 585 23.64 -41.59 24.44
N THR A 586 24.91 -41.97 24.48
CA THR A 586 26.09 -41.09 24.46
C THR A 586 26.46 -40.70 23.03
N ALA A 587 26.96 -39.48 22.88
CA ALA A 587 27.38 -38.84 21.63
C ALA A 587 28.45 -39.62 20.85
N THR A 588 28.33 -39.59 19.51
CA THR A 588 29.33 -40.12 18.57
C THR A 588 30.34 -39.01 18.20
N PRO A 589 31.65 -39.31 18.10
CA PRO A 589 32.71 -38.31 17.98
C PRO A 589 32.93 -37.73 16.58
N THR A 590 33.45 -36.51 16.62
CA THR A 590 34.00 -35.62 15.59
C THR A 590 35.01 -36.28 14.63
N ALA A 591 34.93 -35.92 13.35
CA ALA A 591 36.04 -35.98 12.40
C ALA A 591 36.28 -34.58 11.79
N THR A 592 37.54 -34.15 11.80
CA THR A 592 38.07 -32.89 11.24
C THR A 592 39.50 -33.17 10.74
N PRO A 593 40.11 -32.46 9.76
CA PRO A 593 39.59 -31.75 8.57
C PRO A 593 40.33 -32.13 7.26
N THR A 594 39.86 -31.63 6.11
CA THR A 594 40.79 -31.21 5.02
C THR A 594 40.29 -29.93 4.33
N ARG A 595 41.26 -29.10 3.97
CA ARG A 595 41.24 -27.67 3.63
C ARG A 595 40.73 -27.40 2.20
N SER A 596 39.93 -26.35 2.00
CA SER A 596 40.09 -25.43 0.86
C SER A 596 39.51 -24.06 1.22
N SER A 597 40.03 -23.04 0.54
CA SER A 597 40.26 -21.67 0.98
C SER A 597 39.20 -20.66 0.55
N GLY A 598 38.97 -19.65 1.40
CA GLY A 598 38.75 -18.28 0.94
C GLY A 598 37.38 -17.68 1.24
N ALA A 599 37.25 -16.98 2.38
CA ALA A 599 36.50 -15.73 2.51
C ALA A 599 36.71 -15.14 3.91
N THR A 600 37.20 -13.90 3.96
CA THR A 600 37.57 -13.17 5.17
C THR A 600 36.34 -12.40 5.68
N TYR A 601 35.86 -12.70 6.89
CA TYR A 601 34.93 -11.83 7.64
C TYR A 601 35.64 -11.28 8.87
N ARG A 602 35.62 -9.95 9.03
CA ARG A 602 36.03 -9.25 10.24
C ARG A 602 34.83 -9.10 11.16
N ILE A 603 34.89 -9.66 12.37
CA ILE A 603 33.95 -9.37 13.46
C ILE A 603 34.75 -8.80 14.61
N TYR A 604 34.35 -7.61 15.06
CA TYR A 604 34.86 -6.88 16.21
C TYR A 604 34.41 -7.55 17.51
N ILE A 605 35.34 -7.70 18.46
CA ILE A 605 35.06 -8.06 19.86
C ILE A 605 35.37 -6.83 20.73
N PRO A 606 34.46 -6.38 21.60
CA PRO A 606 34.70 -5.25 22.50
C PRO A 606 35.57 -5.70 23.69
N LEU A 607 36.67 -4.99 23.93
CA LEU A 607 37.49 -5.12 25.13
C LEU A 607 36.88 -4.30 26.27
N PHE A 608 36.42 -5.00 27.32
CA PHE A 608 36.26 -4.43 28.65
C PHE A 608 37.60 -4.48 29.38
N GLU A 609 38.16 -3.32 29.73
CA GLU A 609 39.16 -3.21 30.79
C GLU A 609 38.65 -2.28 31.88
N LYS A 610 38.67 -2.79 33.12
CA LYS A 610 38.35 -2.08 34.35
C LYS A 610 39.57 -2.21 35.25
N SER A 611 40.17 -1.09 35.68
CA SER A 611 40.65 -0.83 37.05
C SER A 611 41.94 0.02 37.15
N ARG A 612 41.75 1.28 37.59
CA ARG A 612 42.48 2.05 38.64
C ARG A 612 44.02 2.10 38.64
N ARG A 613 44.59 3.32 38.65
CA ARG A 613 45.01 4.08 39.86
C ARG A 613 45.80 5.34 39.46
N ASN A 614 45.61 6.38 40.29
CA ASN A 614 46.32 7.66 40.45
C ASN A 614 46.15 8.73 39.38
#